data_AF-A0A6A6RMT6-F1
#
_entry.id   AF-A0A6A6RMT6-F1
#
_cell.length_a   1.000
_cell.length_b   1.000
_cell.length_c   1.000
_cell.angle_alpha   90.00
_cell.angle_beta   90.00
_cell.angle_gamma   90.00
#
_symmetry.space_group_name_H-M   'P 1'
#
loop_
_entity.id
_entity.type
_entity.pdbx_description
1 polymer ?
#
loop_
_entity_poly.entity_id
_entity_poly.type
_entity_poly.pdbx_seq_one_letter_code
_entity_poly.pdbx_strand_id
1 'polypeptide(L)'
;MAHVNLMVDTVIANLPEEGLRSVLRSMLAANPSVTSLFEERTRNYLQKPFAARTGHLFNTDGNAPSLTENFRATQQRVRAMLGCGLCYESLPLLTAIVSQASHLRLQSASEELAHALSTVDGDIVQALTAVQKSLLIPTGTRSLSHEEKPVVQALLESVIQCYESWDPTALDFLFERSLASLTTASLGLNIPDTNALSECGKLSTSTIPPLASCIETFNLNGKPLPRLFSGLWQLSSPSWGTASTHKIRQQFSAYAAKGFTAYDMADHYGDAEVIFGKFRASCSNPDALFGATKYCIFTPSTITQEVVQANVTERCQRMASNHIDLLQFHWQFYADPQYIQALQYLQEDPRVHLIGLCNFDTHHMEQVISAGIKVQTNQVQFSLIDSRPMFKMGEVCTKHDVKLLTYGTLCGGFIAEKWLGQPEPELFLQDITPSQRKYYEMILNWGGWALFQDLLETLKKIADKHNVSISNVATRWVLDFKYVGAVIVGTRMGVSEHADENLAAFGWKLEESDQISIQAILDRSKSNQLIELLGDCGGEYR
;
A
#
# COMPACT_ATOMS: atom_id res chain seq x y z
N MET A 1 -4.92 -37.56 20.90
CA MET A 1 -6.37 -37.85 20.92
C MET A 1 -7.10 -36.66 20.35
N ALA A 2 -7.77 -36.80 19.21
CA ALA A 2 -8.64 -35.74 18.68
C ALA A 2 -10.04 -35.96 19.27
N HIS A 3 -10.38 -35.23 20.33
CA HIS A 3 -11.75 -35.18 20.83
C HIS A 3 -12.50 -34.14 20.00
N VAL A 4 -13.53 -34.57 19.24
CA VAL A 4 -14.41 -33.63 18.52
C VAL A 4 -15.34 -33.00 19.56
N ASN A 5 -15.22 -31.68 19.74
CA ASN A 5 -16.18 -30.95 20.57
C ASN A 5 -17.46 -30.74 19.76
N LEU A 6 -18.46 -31.60 20.01
CA LEU A 6 -19.74 -31.59 19.29
C LEU A 6 -20.48 -30.24 19.37
N MET A 7 -20.29 -29.48 20.46
CA MET A 7 -20.89 -28.15 20.57
C MET A 7 -20.22 -27.15 19.62
N VAL A 8 -18.90 -27.22 19.45
CA VAL A 8 -18.17 -26.37 18.49
C VAL A 8 -18.53 -26.74 17.06
N ASP A 9 -18.67 -28.04 16.77
CA ASP A 9 -19.09 -28.52 15.44
C ASP A 9 -20.50 -28.04 15.09
N THR A 10 -21.41 -28.05 16.06
CA THR A 10 -22.76 -27.48 15.91
C THR A 10 -22.72 -25.99 15.56
N VAL A 11 -21.82 -25.22 16.20
CA VAL A 11 -21.62 -23.81 15.87
C VAL A 11 -21.11 -23.65 14.43
N ILE A 12 -20.09 -24.44 14.04
CA ILE A 12 -19.53 -24.39 12.68
C ILE A 12 -20.56 -24.76 11.61
N ALA A 13 -21.40 -25.76 11.88
CA ALA A 13 -22.40 -26.25 10.93
C ALA A 13 -23.60 -25.30 10.73
N ASN A 14 -23.90 -24.43 11.70
CA ASN A 14 -25.10 -23.60 11.69
C ASN A 14 -24.82 -22.09 11.57
N LEU A 15 -23.61 -21.62 11.84
CA LEU A 15 -23.25 -20.23 11.59
C LEU A 15 -23.25 -19.94 10.08
N PRO A 16 -23.82 -18.81 9.63
CA PRO A 16 -23.70 -18.39 8.24
C PRO A 16 -22.23 -18.14 7.89
N GLU A 17 -21.86 -18.27 6.62
CA GLU A 17 -20.46 -18.13 6.18
C GLU A 17 -19.82 -16.80 6.60
N GLU A 18 -20.58 -15.70 6.54
CA GLU A 18 -20.11 -14.38 7.01
C GLU A 18 -19.88 -14.37 8.53
N GLY A 19 -20.74 -15.05 9.29
CA GLY A 19 -20.54 -15.23 10.73
C GLY A 19 -19.28 -16.04 11.04
N LEU A 20 -19.01 -17.11 10.30
CA LEU A 20 -17.77 -17.90 10.43
C LEU A 20 -16.53 -17.08 10.10
N ARG A 21 -16.56 -16.31 9.00
CA ARG A 21 -15.48 -15.40 8.62
C ARG A 21 -15.25 -14.34 9.70
N SER A 22 -16.32 -13.82 10.29
CA SER A 22 -16.28 -12.85 11.38
C SER A 22 -15.62 -13.40 12.64
N VAL A 23 -16.11 -14.53 13.13
CA VAL A 23 -15.54 -15.20 14.31
C VAL A 23 -14.07 -15.56 14.10
N LEU A 24 -13.72 -16.12 12.95
CA LEU A 24 -12.32 -16.48 12.64
C LEU A 24 -11.41 -15.24 12.62
N ARG A 25 -11.82 -14.15 11.97
CA ARG A 25 -11.03 -12.91 11.95
C ARG A 25 -10.88 -12.32 13.36
N SER A 26 -11.94 -12.39 14.18
CA SER A 26 -11.87 -11.98 15.60
C SER A 26 -10.90 -12.83 16.41
N MET A 27 -10.89 -14.15 16.20
CA MET A 27 -9.95 -15.05 16.88
C MET A 27 -8.50 -14.76 16.49
N LEU A 28 -8.23 -14.54 15.21
CA LEU A 28 -6.90 -14.20 14.70
C LEU A 28 -6.40 -12.85 15.23
N ALA A 29 -7.29 -11.85 15.33
CA ALA A 29 -6.96 -10.55 15.91
C ALA A 29 -6.66 -10.65 17.41
N ALA A 30 -7.46 -11.41 18.17
CA ALA A 30 -7.31 -11.54 19.62
C ALA A 30 -6.12 -12.42 20.03
N ASN A 31 -5.74 -13.39 19.19
CA ASN A 31 -4.68 -14.35 19.49
C ASN A 31 -3.76 -14.55 18.26
N PRO A 32 -2.73 -13.71 18.09
CA PRO A 32 -1.83 -13.78 16.94
C PRO A 32 -1.16 -15.15 16.74
N SER A 33 -0.97 -15.91 17.83
CA SER A 33 -0.42 -17.28 17.81
C SER A 33 -1.27 -18.29 17.02
N VAL A 34 -2.57 -18.02 16.84
CA VAL A 34 -3.48 -18.87 16.05
C VAL A 34 -3.21 -18.71 14.54
N THR A 35 -2.67 -17.58 14.11
CA THR A 35 -2.44 -17.27 12.69
C THR A 35 -1.56 -18.29 12.00
N SER A 36 -0.42 -18.65 12.59
CA SER A 36 0.50 -19.63 12.02
C SER A 36 -0.14 -21.02 11.87
N LEU A 37 -0.95 -21.44 12.85
CA LEU A 37 -1.70 -22.68 12.78
C LEU A 37 -2.80 -22.62 11.72
N PHE A 38 -3.53 -21.51 11.61
CA PHE A 38 -4.54 -21.33 10.57
C PHE A 38 -3.93 -21.40 9.17
N GLU A 39 -2.80 -20.74 8.94
CA GLU A 39 -2.05 -20.81 7.69
C GLU A 39 -1.58 -22.24 7.39
N GLU A 40 -1.03 -22.95 8.38
CA GLU A 40 -0.60 -24.34 8.22
C GLU A 40 -1.76 -25.27 7.84
N ARG A 41 -2.91 -25.15 8.52
CA ARG A 41 -4.12 -25.93 8.20
C ARG A 41 -4.66 -25.57 6.81
N THR A 42 -4.57 -24.30 6.42
CA THR A 42 -4.94 -23.84 5.08
C THR A 42 -4.01 -24.43 4.02
N ARG A 43 -2.69 -24.44 4.23
CA ARG A 43 -1.72 -25.10 3.34
C ARG A 43 -2.06 -26.58 3.14
N ASN A 44 -2.28 -27.30 4.23
CA ASN A 44 -2.66 -28.72 4.19
C ASN A 44 -3.98 -28.98 3.44
N TYR A 45 -4.97 -28.09 3.59
CA TYR A 45 -6.22 -28.16 2.83
C TYR A 45 -5.97 -27.93 1.33
N LEU A 46 -5.18 -26.91 1.00
CA LEU A 46 -4.88 -26.53 -0.38
C LEU A 46 -3.96 -27.54 -1.08
N GLN A 47 -3.10 -28.27 -0.39
CA GLN A 47 -2.25 -29.30 -0.99
C GLN A 47 -3.01 -30.58 -1.40
N LYS A 48 -4.23 -30.80 -0.89
CA LYS A 48 -5.07 -31.91 -1.36
C LYS A 48 -5.35 -31.74 -2.85
N PRO A 49 -5.36 -32.84 -3.65
CA PRO A 49 -5.61 -32.78 -5.07
C PRO A 49 -6.88 -31.98 -5.33
N PHE A 50 -6.73 -30.81 -5.96
CA PHE A 50 -7.86 -30.10 -6.51
C PHE A 50 -8.33 -30.98 -7.67
N ALA A 51 -9.42 -31.72 -7.48
CA ALA A 51 -9.99 -32.54 -8.55
C ALA A 51 -10.02 -31.69 -9.82
N ALA A 52 -9.32 -32.16 -10.86
CA ALA A 52 -8.95 -31.42 -12.07
C ALA A 52 -10.01 -30.41 -12.55
N ARG A 53 -9.89 -29.15 -12.13
CA ARG A 53 -10.84 -28.05 -12.43
C ARG A 53 -10.17 -26.81 -13.03
N THR A 54 -8.97 -26.94 -13.60
CA THR A 54 -8.53 -26.00 -14.65
C THR A 54 -9.17 -26.43 -15.97
N GLY A 55 -10.50 -26.57 -15.99
CA GLY A 55 -11.24 -26.78 -17.23
C GLY A 55 -11.20 -25.50 -18.08
N HIS A 56 -12.21 -25.30 -18.91
CA HIS A 56 -12.38 -24.02 -19.60
C HIS A 56 -12.63 -22.90 -18.57
N LEU A 57 -11.69 -21.96 -18.47
CA LEU A 57 -11.78 -20.77 -17.61
C LEU A 57 -12.59 -19.66 -18.28
N PHE A 58 -12.69 -19.73 -19.61
CA PHE A 58 -13.46 -18.80 -20.42
C PHE A 58 -14.44 -19.58 -21.30
N ASN A 59 -15.63 -19.01 -21.51
CA ASN A 59 -16.55 -19.47 -22.53
C ASN A 59 -16.24 -18.73 -23.84
N THR A 60 -16.08 -19.48 -24.92
CA THR A 60 -15.79 -18.96 -26.27
C THR A 60 -16.91 -19.25 -27.27
N ASP A 61 -18.02 -19.84 -26.83
CA ASP A 61 -19.11 -20.34 -27.70
C ASP A 61 -20.06 -19.22 -28.20
N GLY A 62 -19.76 -17.95 -27.91
CA GLY A 62 -20.55 -16.78 -28.30
C GLY A 62 -19.73 -15.68 -28.98
N ASN A 63 -20.39 -14.59 -29.39
CA ASN A 63 -19.74 -13.45 -30.06
C ASN A 63 -18.71 -12.71 -29.18
N ALA A 64 -18.81 -12.84 -27.85
CA ALA A 64 -17.88 -12.23 -26.89
C ALA A 64 -17.50 -13.24 -25.80
N PRO A 65 -16.21 -13.34 -25.42
CA PRO A 65 -15.77 -14.25 -24.38
C PRO A 65 -16.30 -13.85 -23.00
N SER A 66 -16.60 -14.84 -22.15
CA SER A 66 -17.09 -14.61 -20.78
C SER A 66 -16.41 -15.51 -19.75
N LEU A 67 -16.49 -15.14 -18.47
CA LEU A 67 -15.91 -15.88 -17.36
C LEU A 67 -16.73 -17.14 -17.03
N THR A 68 -16.07 -18.25 -16.70
CA THR A 68 -16.74 -19.45 -16.16
C THR A 68 -16.66 -19.51 -14.63
N GLU A 69 -17.41 -20.43 -14.02
CA GLU A 69 -17.28 -20.71 -12.58
C GLU A 69 -15.87 -21.23 -12.22
N ASN A 70 -15.24 -21.98 -13.13
CA ASN A 70 -13.87 -22.46 -12.95
C ASN A 70 -12.85 -21.31 -12.86
N PHE A 71 -13.07 -20.19 -13.57
CA PHE A 71 -12.23 -19.00 -13.40
C PHE A 71 -12.33 -18.46 -11.97
N ARG A 72 -13.55 -18.26 -11.47
CA ARG A 72 -13.77 -17.71 -10.11
C ARG A 72 -13.18 -18.63 -9.05
N ALA A 73 -13.40 -19.94 -9.16
CA ALA A 73 -12.84 -20.93 -8.24
C ALA A 73 -11.30 -20.97 -8.29
N THR A 74 -10.71 -20.91 -9.48
CA THR A 74 -9.25 -20.84 -9.67
C THR A 74 -8.68 -19.59 -9.01
N GLN A 75 -9.28 -18.42 -9.24
CA GLN A 75 -8.80 -17.16 -8.66
C GLN A 75 -8.91 -17.15 -7.13
N GLN A 76 -10.03 -17.61 -6.57
CA GLN A 76 -10.19 -17.74 -5.11
C GLN A 76 -9.12 -18.66 -4.50
N ARG A 77 -8.81 -19.77 -5.18
CA ARG A 77 -7.77 -20.70 -4.76
C ARG A 77 -6.38 -20.08 -4.81
N VAL A 78 -6.04 -19.34 -5.88
CA VAL A 78 -4.79 -18.57 -5.98
C VAL A 78 -4.66 -17.61 -4.80
N ARG A 79 -5.69 -16.81 -4.51
CA ARG A 79 -5.65 -15.86 -3.40
C ARG A 79 -5.51 -16.54 -2.03
N ALA A 80 -6.14 -17.69 -1.84
CA ALA A 80 -5.96 -18.50 -0.62
C ALA A 80 -4.52 -19.03 -0.50
N MET A 81 -3.92 -19.51 -1.60
CA MET A 81 -2.52 -19.96 -1.65
C MET A 81 -1.56 -18.82 -1.30
N LEU A 82 -1.74 -17.64 -1.91
CA LEU A 82 -0.96 -16.44 -1.61
C LEU A 82 -1.08 -16.04 -0.14
N GLY A 83 -2.29 -16.08 0.42
CA GLY A 83 -2.57 -15.74 1.82
C GLY A 83 -1.93 -16.67 2.85
N CYS A 84 -1.50 -17.88 2.47
CA CYS A 84 -0.82 -18.82 3.36
C CYS A 84 0.61 -19.17 2.92
N GLY A 85 1.22 -18.34 2.06
CA GLY A 85 2.64 -18.45 1.66
C GLY A 85 2.95 -19.46 0.55
N LEU A 86 1.95 -20.06 -0.11
CA LEU A 86 2.13 -20.98 -1.24
C LEU A 86 2.27 -20.21 -2.57
N CYS A 87 3.23 -19.30 -2.64
CA CYS A 87 3.39 -18.40 -3.78
C CYS A 87 3.77 -19.16 -5.06
N TYR A 88 4.73 -20.09 -5.01
CA TYR A 88 5.15 -20.88 -6.17
C TYR A 88 4.05 -21.81 -6.68
N GLU A 89 3.28 -22.43 -5.79
CA GLU A 89 2.17 -23.33 -6.15
C GLU A 89 0.98 -22.58 -6.77
N SER A 90 0.88 -21.26 -6.52
CA SER A 90 -0.13 -20.41 -7.16
C SER A 90 0.21 -20.06 -8.61
N LEU A 91 1.50 -20.02 -8.97
CA LEU A 91 1.96 -19.58 -10.29
C LEU A 91 1.43 -20.46 -11.44
N PRO A 92 1.42 -21.81 -11.37
CA PRO A 92 0.84 -22.63 -12.44
C PRO A 92 -0.64 -22.32 -12.74
N LEU A 93 -1.42 -21.97 -11.71
CA LEU A 93 -2.84 -21.59 -11.88
C LEU A 93 -2.95 -20.23 -12.59
N LEU A 94 -2.10 -19.28 -12.22
CA LEU A 94 -2.01 -17.98 -12.90
C LEU A 94 -1.55 -18.14 -14.36
N THR A 95 -0.53 -18.96 -14.61
CA THR A 95 -0.06 -19.30 -15.97
C THR A 95 -1.18 -19.89 -16.82
N ALA A 96 -2.02 -20.77 -16.25
CA ALA A 96 -3.17 -21.35 -16.95
C ALA A 96 -4.22 -20.29 -17.33
N ILE A 97 -4.48 -19.32 -16.45
CA ILE A 97 -5.38 -18.20 -16.76
C ILE A 97 -4.83 -17.37 -17.93
N VAL A 98 -3.56 -16.94 -17.85
CA VAL A 98 -2.91 -16.12 -18.88
C VAL A 98 -2.85 -16.85 -20.22
N SER A 99 -2.50 -18.14 -20.19
CA SER A 99 -2.39 -18.96 -21.40
C SER A 99 -3.74 -19.10 -22.10
N GLN A 100 -4.82 -19.40 -21.38
CA GLN A 100 -6.16 -19.44 -21.98
C GLN A 100 -6.62 -18.06 -22.44
N ALA A 101 -6.26 -16.98 -21.73
CA ALA A 101 -6.58 -15.61 -22.10
C ALA A 101 -5.90 -15.18 -23.42
N SER A 102 -4.69 -15.69 -23.71
CA SER A 102 -3.95 -15.39 -24.95
C SER A 102 -4.68 -15.84 -26.22
N HIS A 103 -5.62 -16.78 -26.09
CA HIS A 103 -6.43 -17.28 -27.20
C HIS A 103 -7.76 -16.52 -27.36
N LEU A 104 -8.06 -15.57 -26.48
CA LEU A 104 -9.28 -14.77 -26.55
C LEU A 104 -9.10 -13.58 -27.49
N ARG A 105 -10.15 -13.24 -28.23
CA ARG A 105 -10.24 -11.95 -28.93
C ARG A 105 -10.55 -10.84 -27.92
N LEU A 106 -9.53 -10.40 -27.18
CA LEU A 106 -9.67 -9.42 -26.09
C LEU A 106 -10.15 -8.04 -26.55
N GLN A 107 -10.10 -7.74 -27.84
CA GLN A 107 -10.63 -6.49 -28.42
C GLN A 107 -12.14 -6.30 -28.21
N SER A 108 -12.88 -7.41 -28.12
CA SER A 108 -14.32 -7.43 -27.84
C SER A 108 -14.64 -7.88 -26.41
N ALA A 109 -13.67 -7.78 -25.50
CA ALA A 109 -13.88 -8.13 -24.10
C ALA A 109 -14.95 -7.22 -23.49
N SER A 110 -15.87 -7.82 -22.73
CA SER A 110 -16.77 -7.05 -21.89
C SER A 110 -15.99 -6.34 -20.80
N GLU A 111 -16.57 -5.28 -20.22
CA GLU A 111 -15.97 -4.58 -19.09
C GLU A 111 -15.75 -5.52 -17.88
N GLU A 112 -16.65 -6.49 -17.69
CA GLU A 112 -16.50 -7.54 -16.66
C GLU A 112 -15.25 -8.40 -16.90
N LEU A 113 -15.03 -8.87 -18.15
CA LEU A 113 -13.87 -9.69 -18.48
C LEU A 113 -12.57 -8.87 -18.35
N ALA A 114 -12.55 -7.64 -18.88
CA ALA A 114 -11.39 -6.76 -18.77
C ALA A 114 -11.04 -6.44 -17.31
N HIS A 115 -12.05 -6.19 -16.47
CA HIS A 115 -11.86 -5.99 -15.04
C HIS A 115 -11.32 -7.26 -14.37
N ALA A 116 -11.89 -8.43 -14.65
CA ALA A 116 -11.43 -9.69 -14.09
C ALA A 116 -9.97 -10.00 -14.47
N LEU A 117 -9.58 -9.79 -15.73
CA LEU A 117 -8.18 -9.96 -16.16
C LEU A 117 -7.24 -8.94 -15.51
N SER A 118 -7.69 -7.69 -15.34
CA SER A 118 -6.93 -6.67 -14.56
C SER A 118 -6.76 -7.07 -13.09
N THR A 119 -7.70 -7.84 -12.53
CA THR A 119 -7.56 -8.39 -11.17
C THR A 119 -6.55 -9.53 -11.12
N VAL A 120 -6.48 -10.36 -12.16
CA VAL A 120 -5.47 -11.42 -12.30
C VAL A 120 -4.08 -10.83 -12.48
N ASP A 121 -3.95 -9.74 -13.25
CA ASP A 121 -2.69 -9.00 -13.39
C ASP A 121 -2.18 -8.52 -12.02
N GLY A 122 -3.08 -8.00 -11.17
CA GLY A 122 -2.76 -7.67 -9.78
C GLY A 122 -2.44 -8.89 -8.89
N ASP A 123 -3.12 -10.02 -9.08
CA ASP A 123 -2.83 -11.28 -8.36
C ASP A 123 -1.42 -11.81 -8.73
N ILE A 124 -1.00 -11.67 -10.00
CA ILE A 124 0.36 -12.01 -10.46
C ILE A 124 1.41 -11.10 -9.81
N VAL A 125 1.18 -9.78 -9.79
CA VAL A 125 2.07 -8.83 -9.09
C VAL A 125 2.22 -9.23 -7.63
N GLN A 126 1.13 -9.60 -6.95
CA GLN A 126 1.17 -10.03 -5.56
C GLN A 126 1.96 -11.34 -5.39
N ALA A 127 1.77 -12.31 -6.29
CA ALA A 127 2.51 -13.56 -6.30
C ALA A 127 4.02 -13.34 -6.49
N LEU A 128 4.41 -12.50 -7.45
CA LEU A 128 5.82 -12.17 -7.72
C LEU A 128 6.46 -11.40 -6.58
N THR A 129 5.72 -10.50 -5.94
CA THR A 129 6.17 -9.82 -4.72
C THR A 129 6.46 -10.82 -3.60
N ALA A 130 5.60 -11.83 -3.42
CA ALA A 130 5.81 -12.90 -2.44
C ALA A 130 7.01 -13.80 -2.81
N VAL A 131 7.20 -14.11 -4.09
CA VAL A 131 8.39 -14.82 -4.60
C VAL A 131 9.65 -14.04 -4.25
N GLN A 132 9.73 -12.75 -4.61
CA GLN A 132 10.89 -11.89 -4.31
C GLN A 132 11.21 -11.87 -2.81
N LYS A 133 10.19 -11.74 -1.95
CA LYS A 133 10.37 -11.82 -0.49
C LYS A 133 10.90 -13.17 -0.02
N SER A 134 10.47 -14.27 -0.63
CA SER A 134 10.97 -15.63 -0.30
C SER A 134 12.44 -15.86 -0.69
N LEU A 135 13.00 -14.99 -1.54
CA LEU A 135 14.41 -15.01 -1.93
C LEU A 135 15.30 -14.22 -0.98
N LEU A 136 14.72 -13.46 -0.04
CA LEU A 136 15.48 -12.75 0.98
C LEU A 136 16.07 -13.75 1.99
N ILE A 137 17.37 -13.64 2.21
CA ILE A 137 18.14 -14.37 3.21
C ILE A 137 18.87 -13.37 4.10
N PRO A 138 19.36 -13.75 5.29
CA PRO A 138 19.98 -12.80 6.22
C PRO A 138 21.15 -11.99 5.64
N THR A 139 21.80 -12.49 4.59
CA THR A 139 22.96 -11.88 3.92
C THR A 139 22.64 -11.23 2.58
N GLY A 140 21.37 -11.04 2.21
CA GLY A 140 20.96 -10.44 0.93
C GLY A 140 19.87 -11.23 0.22
N THR A 141 20.00 -11.41 -1.09
CA THR A 141 18.99 -12.10 -1.93
C THR A 141 19.63 -13.30 -2.62
N ARG A 142 19.03 -14.48 -2.50
CA ARG A 142 19.45 -15.67 -3.25
C ARG A 142 18.79 -15.71 -4.63
N SER A 143 19.39 -16.42 -5.56
CA SER A 143 18.75 -16.74 -6.84
C SER A 143 17.62 -17.76 -6.68
N LEU A 144 16.71 -17.78 -7.66
CA LEU A 144 15.74 -18.87 -7.83
C LEU A 144 16.48 -20.22 -7.96
N SER A 145 15.95 -21.25 -7.33
CA SER A 145 16.45 -22.62 -7.41
C SER A 145 16.17 -23.25 -8.79
N HIS A 146 16.75 -24.42 -9.04
CA HIS A 146 16.47 -25.21 -10.25
C HIS A 146 15.00 -25.66 -10.36
N GLU A 147 14.28 -25.75 -9.23
CA GLU A 147 12.85 -26.11 -9.20
C GLU A 147 11.95 -24.87 -9.31
N GLU A 148 12.37 -23.74 -8.72
CA GLU A 148 11.58 -22.49 -8.71
C GLU A 148 11.65 -21.76 -10.06
N LYS A 149 12.84 -21.69 -10.69
CA LYS A 149 13.06 -20.92 -11.92
C LYS A 149 12.13 -21.34 -13.07
N PRO A 150 11.93 -22.64 -13.37
CA PRO A 150 11.02 -23.05 -14.44
C PRO A 150 9.57 -22.60 -14.23
N VAL A 151 9.11 -22.55 -12.98
CA VAL A 151 7.73 -22.15 -12.65
C VAL A 151 7.50 -20.67 -12.96
N VAL A 152 8.45 -19.81 -12.55
CA VAL A 152 8.40 -18.37 -12.83
C VAL A 152 8.62 -18.09 -14.32
N GLN A 153 9.54 -18.81 -14.96
CA GLN A 153 9.83 -18.69 -16.40
C GLN A 153 8.60 -19.05 -17.25
N ALA A 154 7.86 -20.10 -16.90
CA ALA A 154 6.64 -20.49 -17.62
C ALA A 154 5.55 -19.40 -17.57
N LEU A 155 5.45 -18.67 -16.45
CA LEU A 155 4.54 -17.52 -16.37
C LEU A 155 5.00 -16.37 -17.28
N LEU A 156 6.30 -16.05 -17.30
CA LEU A 156 6.87 -15.06 -18.23
C LEU A 156 6.58 -15.41 -19.69
N GLU A 157 6.84 -16.65 -20.10
CA GLU A 157 6.60 -17.12 -21.47
C GLU A 157 5.11 -17.01 -21.85
N SER A 158 4.20 -17.36 -20.94
CA SER A 158 2.75 -17.23 -21.15
C SER A 158 2.32 -15.76 -21.29
N VAL A 159 2.86 -14.86 -20.47
CA VAL A 159 2.59 -13.41 -20.58
C VAL A 159 3.14 -12.84 -21.88
N ILE A 160 4.35 -13.24 -22.30
CA ILE A 160 4.93 -12.81 -23.59
C ILE A 160 4.10 -13.33 -24.77
N GLN A 161 3.68 -14.59 -24.76
CA GLN A 161 2.80 -15.13 -25.80
C GLN A 161 1.48 -14.36 -25.89
N CYS A 162 0.90 -13.99 -24.73
CA CYS A 162 -0.28 -13.15 -24.68
C CYS A 162 -0.01 -11.74 -25.22
N TYR A 163 1.19 -11.19 -25.01
CA TYR A 163 1.61 -9.91 -25.55
C TYR A 163 1.82 -9.95 -27.08
N GLU A 164 2.46 -10.99 -27.61
CA GLU A 164 2.72 -11.13 -29.05
C GLU A 164 1.42 -11.32 -29.87
N SER A 165 0.38 -11.86 -29.24
CA SER A 165 -0.96 -11.98 -29.82
C SER A 165 -1.84 -10.75 -29.61
N TRP A 166 -1.38 -9.78 -28.80
CA TRP A 166 -2.11 -8.55 -28.55
C TRP A 166 -1.98 -7.58 -29.74
N ASP A 167 -3.10 -6.97 -30.12
CA ASP A 167 -3.14 -5.96 -31.17
C ASP A 167 -2.69 -4.60 -30.60
N PRO A 168 -1.58 -4.02 -31.08
CA PRO A 168 -1.09 -2.73 -30.60
C PRO A 168 -2.04 -1.55 -30.86
N THR A 169 -3.04 -1.73 -31.71
CA THR A 169 -4.08 -0.73 -32.00
C THR A 169 -5.29 -0.83 -31.08
N ALA A 170 -5.39 -1.91 -30.29
CA ALA A 170 -6.42 -2.10 -29.28
C ALA A 170 -6.10 -1.33 -27.98
N LEU A 171 -7.04 -1.33 -27.03
CA LEU A 171 -6.80 -0.87 -25.65
C LEU A 171 -5.56 -1.54 -25.04
N ASP A 172 -4.98 -0.90 -24.02
CA ASP A 172 -3.80 -1.31 -23.25
C ASP A 172 -3.69 -2.83 -23.03
N PHE A 173 -2.46 -3.34 -23.08
CA PHE A 173 -2.16 -4.72 -22.77
C PHE A 173 -2.55 -5.04 -21.31
N LEU A 174 -3.49 -5.97 -21.12
CA LEU A 174 -4.11 -6.25 -19.82
C LEU A 174 -3.15 -6.80 -18.76
N PHE A 175 -2.04 -7.42 -19.18
CA PHE A 175 -1.02 -7.98 -18.29
C PHE A 175 0.27 -7.14 -18.25
N GLU A 176 0.16 -5.83 -18.51
CA GLU A 176 1.32 -4.92 -18.53
C GLU A 176 2.05 -4.88 -17.17
N ARG A 177 1.34 -4.95 -16.05
CA ARG A 177 1.96 -4.90 -14.71
C ARG A 177 2.71 -6.19 -14.40
N SER A 178 2.12 -7.33 -14.78
CA SER A 178 2.78 -8.64 -14.72
C SER A 178 4.05 -8.66 -15.54
N LEU A 179 3.99 -8.21 -16.79
CA LEU A 179 5.13 -8.16 -17.69
C LEU A 179 6.25 -7.27 -17.12
N ALA A 180 5.91 -6.09 -16.63
CA ALA A 180 6.87 -5.18 -15.97
C ALA A 180 7.55 -5.86 -14.78
N SER A 181 6.77 -6.54 -13.94
CA SER A 181 7.27 -7.22 -12.74
C SER A 181 8.18 -8.42 -13.09
N LEU A 182 7.80 -9.23 -14.08
CA LEU A 182 8.55 -10.41 -14.54
C LEU A 182 9.86 -10.06 -15.25
N THR A 183 9.90 -8.91 -15.93
CA THR A 183 11.11 -8.43 -16.63
C THR A 183 12.10 -7.70 -15.73
N THR A 184 11.81 -7.59 -14.42
CA THR A 184 12.77 -7.02 -13.46
C THR A 184 14.00 -7.92 -13.34
N ALA A 185 15.20 -7.32 -13.40
CA ALA A 185 16.47 -8.04 -13.38
C ALA A 185 16.67 -8.94 -12.14
N SER A 186 15.98 -8.65 -11.03
CA SER A 186 16.12 -9.37 -9.76
C SER A 186 15.71 -10.85 -9.80
N LEU A 187 14.90 -11.27 -10.77
CA LEU A 187 14.47 -12.68 -10.89
C LEU A 187 15.42 -13.55 -11.71
N GLY A 188 16.40 -12.98 -12.42
CA GLY A 188 17.38 -13.74 -13.21
C GLY A 188 16.74 -14.65 -14.28
N LEU A 189 15.60 -14.23 -14.83
CA LEU A 189 14.85 -14.94 -15.87
C LEU A 189 15.50 -14.74 -17.25
N ASN A 190 15.24 -15.68 -18.16
CA ASN A 190 15.65 -15.54 -19.54
C ASN A 190 14.59 -14.70 -20.26
N ILE A 191 14.88 -13.41 -20.41
CA ILE A 191 14.00 -12.47 -21.12
C ILE A 191 14.35 -12.53 -22.61
N PRO A 192 13.40 -12.88 -23.51
CA PRO A 192 13.65 -12.87 -24.95
C PRO A 192 14.09 -11.50 -25.44
N ASP A 193 15.02 -11.49 -26.40
CA ASP A 193 15.59 -10.28 -26.99
C ASP A 193 14.53 -9.58 -27.86
N THR A 194 13.72 -8.74 -27.23
CA THR A 194 12.55 -8.12 -27.84
C THR A 194 12.60 -6.63 -27.54
N ASN A 195 13.27 -5.87 -28.43
CA ASN A 195 13.15 -4.41 -28.49
C ASN A 195 11.67 -3.94 -28.47
N ALA A 196 10.73 -4.81 -28.85
CA ALA A 196 9.28 -4.61 -28.81
C ALA A 196 8.65 -4.55 -27.40
N LEU A 197 9.14 -5.27 -26.38
CA LEU A 197 8.56 -5.22 -25.02
C LEU A 197 8.71 -3.82 -24.39
N SER A 198 9.68 -3.03 -24.87
CA SER A 198 9.90 -1.64 -24.45
C SER A 198 8.89 -0.64 -25.02
N GLU A 199 8.15 -1.01 -26.07
CA GLU A 199 7.20 -0.12 -26.76
C GLU A 199 5.76 -0.22 -26.23
N CYS A 200 5.50 -0.97 -25.15
CA CYS A 200 4.15 -1.05 -24.58
C CYS A 200 3.68 0.33 -24.07
N GLY A 201 2.70 0.90 -24.78
CA GLY A 201 1.99 2.10 -24.40
C GLY A 201 2.80 3.39 -24.58
N LYS A 202 3.27 3.67 -25.82
CA LYS A 202 3.78 5.00 -26.25
C LYS A 202 2.93 6.09 -25.60
N LEU A 203 3.51 6.69 -24.56
CA LEU A 203 2.86 7.70 -23.75
C LEU A 203 2.68 8.94 -24.61
N SER A 204 1.48 9.51 -24.61
CA SER A 204 1.40 10.96 -24.75
C SER A 204 2.23 11.53 -23.60
N THR A 205 3.31 12.23 -23.92
CA THR A 205 4.17 12.84 -22.92
C THR A 205 3.33 13.73 -22.02
N SER A 206 3.17 13.36 -20.75
CA SER A 206 2.44 14.17 -19.78
C SER A 206 3.29 15.37 -19.39
N THR A 207 2.79 16.57 -19.68
CA THR A 207 3.40 17.81 -19.17
C THR A 207 2.85 18.09 -17.78
N ILE A 208 3.74 18.17 -16.79
CA ILE A 208 3.35 18.49 -15.42
C ILE A 208 3.40 20.01 -15.27
N PRO A 209 2.27 20.68 -14.98
CA PRO A 209 2.27 22.11 -14.77
C PRO A 209 3.04 22.45 -13.48
N PRO A 210 3.60 23.67 -13.36
CA PRO A 210 4.08 24.17 -12.08
C PRO A 210 2.99 24.10 -11.00
N LEU A 211 3.38 23.87 -9.75
CA LEU A 211 2.44 23.89 -8.64
C LEU A 211 1.70 25.23 -8.59
N ALA A 212 0.36 25.15 -8.61
CA ALA A 212 -0.48 26.33 -8.50
C ALA A 212 -0.28 27.00 -7.13
N SER A 213 -0.41 28.33 -7.07
CA SER A 213 -0.21 29.10 -5.84
C SER A 213 -1.21 28.79 -4.73
N CYS A 214 -2.34 28.14 -5.06
CA CYS A 214 -3.32 27.66 -4.09
C CYS A 214 -2.88 26.37 -3.36
N ILE A 215 -1.86 25.68 -3.86
CA ILE A 215 -1.31 24.49 -3.20
C ILE A 215 -0.39 24.94 -2.07
N GLU A 216 -0.76 24.60 -0.84
CA GLU A 216 0.14 24.84 0.29
C GLU A 216 1.36 23.93 0.19
N THR A 217 2.53 24.50 0.44
CA THR A 217 3.82 23.80 0.38
C THR A 217 4.58 23.92 1.69
N PHE A 218 5.46 22.96 1.97
CA PHE A 218 6.52 23.06 2.98
C PHE A 218 7.89 22.95 2.31
N ASN A 219 8.94 23.43 2.98
CA ASN A 219 10.31 23.30 2.48
C ASN A 219 10.97 22.06 3.08
N LEU A 220 11.52 21.19 2.23
CA LEU A 220 12.33 20.04 2.61
C LEU A 220 13.71 20.16 1.95
N ASN A 221 14.75 20.45 2.74
CA ASN A 221 16.12 20.64 2.29
C ASN A 221 16.27 21.59 1.07
N GLY A 222 15.54 22.72 1.08
CA GLY A 222 15.54 23.71 0.01
C GLY A 222 14.51 23.47 -1.09
N LYS A 223 13.86 22.29 -1.15
CA LYS A 223 12.85 21.95 -2.16
C LYS A 223 11.43 22.23 -1.61
N PRO A 224 10.63 23.08 -2.26
CA PRO A 224 9.21 23.21 -1.91
C PRO A 224 8.44 21.97 -2.36
N LEU A 225 7.71 21.35 -1.43
CA LEU A 225 6.88 20.17 -1.68
C LEU A 225 5.44 20.43 -1.23
N PRO A 226 4.42 19.87 -1.92
CA PRO A 226 3.04 20.02 -1.50
C PRO A 226 2.82 19.38 -0.12
N ARG A 227 1.93 19.97 0.68
CA ARG A 227 1.60 19.45 2.02
C ARG A 227 0.64 18.25 1.99
N LEU A 228 0.26 17.77 0.81
CA LEU A 228 -0.45 16.51 0.63
C LEU A 228 0.38 15.58 -0.25
N PHE A 229 0.66 14.37 0.26
CA PHE A 229 1.34 13.31 -0.48
C PHE A 229 0.33 12.25 -0.87
N SER A 230 0.41 11.74 -2.10
CA SER A 230 -0.43 10.62 -2.55
C SER A 230 0.19 9.31 -2.08
N GLY A 231 -0.42 8.66 -1.10
CA GLY A 231 -0.01 7.34 -0.62
C GLY A 231 -0.51 6.23 -1.54
N LEU A 232 0.40 5.37 -2.01
CA LEU A 232 0.14 4.31 -2.99
C LEU A 232 0.00 2.91 -2.37
N TRP A 233 -0.15 2.81 -1.05
CA TRP A 233 -0.22 1.54 -0.32
C TRP A 233 -1.37 0.61 -0.77
N GLN A 234 -2.43 1.15 -1.39
CA GLN A 234 -3.51 0.34 -1.95
C GLN A 234 -3.08 -0.50 -3.16
N LEU A 235 -1.95 -0.19 -3.80
CA LEU A 235 -1.37 -1.05 -4.84
C LEU A 235 -0.71 -2.33 -4.28
N SER A 236 -0.60 -2.47 -2.95
CA SER A 236 -0.02 -3.65 -2.28
C SER A 236 -0.82 -4.94 -2.47
N SER A 237 -2.12 -4.85 -2.78
CA SER A 237 -2.97 -6.02 -2.99
C SER A 237 -4.23 -5.66 -3.78
N PRO A 238 -4.71 -6.54 -4.69
CA PRO A 238 -6.02 -6.41 -5.33
C PRO A 238 -7.19 -6.29 -4.35
N SER A 239 -7.01 -6.69 -3.08
CA SER A 239 -7.99 -6.54 -2.00
C SER A 239 -8.42 -5.08 -1.76
N TRP A 240 -7.63 -4.10 -2.22
CA TRP A 240 -7.92 -2.68 -2.11
C TRP A 240 -8.62 -2.08 -3.34
N GLY A 241 -8.95 -2.94 -4.31
CA GLY A 241 -9.33 -2.55 -5.66
C GLY A 241 -8.13 -2.62 -6.60
N THR A 242 -8.43 -2.84 -7.88
CA THR A 242 -7.43 -2.88 -8.95
C THR A 242 -8.03 -2.25 -10.18
N ALA A 243 -7.17 -1.68 -11.00
CA ALA A 243 -7.53 -1.06 -12.25
C ALA A 243 -6.48 -1.42 -13.30
N SER A 244 -6.87 -1.33 -14.57
CA SER A 244 -5.94 -1.43 -15.69
C SER A 244 -4.84 -0.35 -15.57
N THR A 245 -3.64 -0.65 -16.08
CA THR A 245 -2.54 0.32 -16.16
C THR A 245 -2.95 1.64 -16.82
N HIS A 246 -3.82 1.60 -17.82
CA HIS A 246 -4.44 2.78 -18.45
C HIS A 246 -5.04 3.76 -17.45
N LYS A 247 -6.06 3.28 -16.72
CA LYS A 247 -6.82 4.05 -15.73
C LYS A 247 -5.91 4.58 -14.63
N ILE A 248 -4.94 3.76 -14.20
CA ILE A 248 -3.92 4.16 -13.24
C ILE A 248 -3.11 5.35 -13.78
N ARG A 249 -2.56 5.24 -14.99
CA ARG A 249 -1.75 6.29 -15.64
C ARG A 249 -2.53 7.57 -15.93
N GLN A 250 -3.78 7.43 -16.37
CA GLN A 250 -4.67 8.56 -16.60
C GLN A 250 -4.91 9.33 -15.29
N GLN A 251 -5.15 8.61 -14.20
CA GLN A 251 -5.36 9.23 -12.90
C GLN A 251 -4.07 9.88 -12.36
N PHE A 252 -2.90 9.26 -12.53
CA PHE A 252 -1.62 9.92 -12.23
C PHE A 252 -1.46 11.24 -12.98
N SER A 253 -1.79 11.27 -14.28
CA SER A 253 -1.72 12.48 -15.10
C SER A 253 -2.71 13.56 -14.61
N ALA A 254 -3.94 13.16 -14.30
CA ALA A 254 -4.96 14.07 -13.74
C ALA A 254 -4.55 14.64 -12.37
N TYR A 255 -4.00 13.80 -11.50
CA TYR A 255 -3.53 14.19 -10.17
C TYR A 255 -2.34 15.15 -10.26
N ALA A 256 -1.34 14.84 -11.10
CA ALA A 256 -0.21 15.71 -11.34
C ALA A 256 -0.65 17.07 -11.90
N ALA A 257 -1.62 17.10 -12.82
CA ALA A 257 -2.19 18.34 -13.36
C ALA A 257 -2.90 19.20 -12.30
N LYS A 258 -3.47 18.58 -11.26
CA LYS A 258 -4.12 19.25 -10.12
C LYS A 258 -3.15 19.67 -9.00
N GLY A 259 -1.86 19.31 -9.09
CA GLY A 259 -0.84 19.67 -8.11
C GLY A 259 -0.46 18.56 -7.12
N PHE A 260 -0.95 17.33 -7.30
CA PHE A 260 -0.45 16.16 -6.58
C PHE A 260 0.86 15.70 -7.21
N THR A 261 1.96 16.31 -6.79
CA THR A 261 3.30 16.03 -7.34
C THR A 261 4.21 15.26 -6.40
N ALA A 262 3.78 14.93 -5.18
CA ALA A 262 4.53 14.12 -4.22
C ALA A 262 3.80 12.81 -3.91
N TYR A 263 4.53 11.70 -3.92
CA TYR A 263 4.00 10.34 -3.80
C TYR A 263 4.75 9.56 -2.73
N ASP A 264 4.01 8.79 -1.93
CA ASP A 264 4.55 7.88 -0.91
C ASP A 264 4.28 6.42 -1.28
N MET A 265 5.32 5.59 -1.21
CA MET A 265 5.29 4.17 -1.53
C MET A 265 6.26 3.37 -0.64
N ALA A 266 6.41 2.08 -0.89
CA ALA A 266 7.31 1.20 -0.17
C ALA A 266 7.74 0.01 -1.04
N ASP A 267 8.86 -0.61 -0.68
CA ASP A 267 9.36 -1.84 -1.28
C ASP A 267 8.33 -2.99 -1.29
N HIS A 268 7.48 -3.06 -0.26
CA HIS A 268 6.48 -4.10 -0.12
C HIS A 268 5.09 -3.73 -0.68
N TYR A 269 4.92 -2.56 -1.31
CA TYR A 269 3.65 -2.15 -1.91
C TYR A 269 3.49 -2.66 -3.34
N GLY A 270 3.57 -3.97 -3.54
CA GLY A 270 3.38 -4.61 -4.84
C GLY A 270 4.27 -3.97 -5.91
N ASP A 271 3.66 -3.39 -6.93
CA ASP A 271 4.31 -2.70 -8.05
C ASP A 271 4.19 -1.17 -8.00
N ALA A 272 3.90 -0.58 -6.84
CA ALA A 272 3.74 0.88 -6.69
C ALA A 272 4.96 1.67 -7.22
N GLU A 273 6.18 1.22 -6.89
CA GLU A 273 7.43 1.82 -7.38
C GLU A 273 7.55 1.73 -8.91
N VAL A 274 7.20 0.57 -9.49
CA VAL A 274 7.27 0.30 -10.93
C VAL A 274 6.29 1.17 -11.71
N ILE A 275 5.04 1.24 -11.24
CA ILE A 275 3.99 2.05 -11.87
C ILE A 275 4.35 3.54 -11.80
N PHE A 276 4.74 4.04 -10.63
CA PHE A 276 5.14 5.43 -10.47
C PHE A 276 6.39 5.75 -11.30
N GLY A 277 7.40 4.87 -11.29
CA GLY A 277 8.63 5.06 -12.05
C GLY A 277 8.38 5.19 -13.54
N LYS A 278 7.58 4.29 -14.11
CA LYS A 278 7.15 4.37 -15.51
C LYS A 278 6.38 5.66 -15.81
N PHE A 279 5.46 6.07 -14.94
CA PHE A 279 4.74 7.34 -15.09
C PHE A 279 5.69 8.54 -15.05
N ARG A 280 6.59 8.60 -14.06
CA ARG A 280 7.57 9.68 -13.93
C ARG A 280 8.50 9.77 -15.15
N ALA A 281 9.03 8.63 -15.60
CA ALA A 281 9.90 8.56 -16.78
C ALA A 281 9.20 8.98 -18.08
N SER A 282 7.87 8.85 -18.14
CA SER A 282 7.06 9.27 -19.29
C SER A 282 6.77 10.77 -19.37
N CYS A 283 6.99 11.50 -18.28
CA CYS A 283 6.68 12.93 -18.20
C CYS A 283 7.78 13.75 -18.88
N SER A 284 7.43 14.90 -19.46
CA SER A 284 8.42 15.81 -20.08
C SER A 284 9.38 16.43 -19.06
N ASN A 285 8.96 16.52 -17.80
CA ASN A 285 9.76 17.01 -16.68
C ASN A 285 9.64 16.06 -15.47
N PRO A 286 10.39 14.94 -15.46
CA PRO A 286 10.34 13.95 -14.38
C PRO A 286 10.63 14.52 -12.99
N ASP A 287 11.43 15.60 -12.90
CA ASP A 287 11.85 16.20 -11.63
C ASP A 287 10.78 17.09 -10.96
N ALA A 288 9.70 17.39 -11.70
CA ALA A 288 8.50 18.00 -11.13
C ALA A 288 7.78 17.05 -10.17
N LEU A 289 8.01 15.73 -10.26
CA LEU A 289 7.48 14.75 -9.33
C LEU A 289 8.50 14.43 -8.23
N PHE A 290 7.99 14.11 -7.05
CA PHE A 290 8.77 13.70 -5.90
C PHE A 290 8.32 12.31 -5.44
N GLY A 291 9.22 11.34 -5.46
CA GLY A 291 8.98 9.97 -5.02
C GLY A 291 9.61 9.68 -3.66
N ALA A 292 8.78 9.48 -2.64
CA ALA A 292 9.20 8.95 -1.35
C ALA A 292 8.93 7.45 -1.28
N THR A 293 9.96 6.62 -1.13
CA THR A 293 9.82 5.16 -0.98
C THR A 293 10.42 4.71 0.35
N LYS A 294 10.15 3.46 0.79
CA LYS A 294 10.63 2.89 2.06
C LYS A 294 11.50 1.64 1.91
N TYR A 295 12.63 1.56 2.60
CA TYR A 295 13.38 0.32 2.84
C TYR A 295 12.93 -0.25 4.18
N CYS A 296 12.23 -1.38 4.14
CA CYS A 296 11.61 -2.01 5.30
C CYS A 296 12.28 -3.33 5.66
N ILE A 297 12.77 -3.42 6.90
CA ILE A 297 13.35 -4.65 7.45
C ILE A 297 12.37 -5.23 8.46
N PHE A 298 11.64 -6.26 8.02
CA PHE A 298 10.63 -7.00 8.80
C PHE A 298 11.14 -8.35 9.33
N THR A 299 12.29 -8.81 8.85
CA THR A 299 12.90 -10.08 9.24
C THR A 299 14.32 -9.84 9.74
N PRO A 300 14.81 -10.58 10.74
CA PRO A 300 16.19 -10.42 11.21
C PRO A 300 17.17 -10.57 10.04
N SER A 301 18.10 -9.63 9.90
CA SER A 301 19.06 -9.59 8.80
C SER A 301 20.40 -9.05 9.28
N THR A 302 21.48 -9.46 8.63
CA THR A 302 22.81 -8.91 8.86
C THR A 302 22.98 -7.70 7.96
N ILE A 303 23.29 -6.55 8.56
CA ILE A 303 23.48 -5.31 7.83
C ILE A 303 24.93 -5.21 7.37
N THR A 304 25.11 -5.27 6.05
CA THR A 304 26.37 -4.94 5.38
C THR A 304 26.13 -3.84 4.35
N GLN A 305 27.20 -3.20 3.92
CA GLN A 305 27.13 -2.16 2.90
C GLN A 305 26.53 -2.70 1.60
N GLU A 306 26.89 -3.92 1.21
CA GLU A 306 26.42 -4.57 -0.01
C GLU A 306 24.92 -4.83 0.01
N VAL A 307 24.36 -5.29 1.15
CA VAL A 307 22.92 -5.52 1.31
C VAL A 307 22.15 -4.20 1.16
N VAL A 308 22.64 -3.14 1.80
CA VAL A 308 22.03 -1.81 1.71
C VAL A 308 22.11 -1.26 0.28
N GLN A 309 23.28 -1.35 -0.38
CA GLN A 309 23.47 -0.91 -1.75
C GLN A 309 22.63 -1.71 -2.77
N ALA A 310 22.44 -3.01 -2.54
CA ALA A 310 21.57 -3.84 -3.36
C ALA A 310 20.11 -3.38 -3.26
N ASN A 311 19.64 -3.07 -2.04
CA ASN A 311 18.30 -2.52 -1.83
C ASN A 311 18.12 -1.16 -2.53
N VAL A 312 19.09 -0.24 -2.41
CA VAL A 312 19.08 1.04 -3.15
C VAL A 312 19.04 0.81 -4.66
N THR A 313 19.82 -0.15 -5.17
CA THR A 313 19.86 -0.51 -6.60
C THR A 313 18.49 -0.98 -7.09
N GLU A 314 17.84 -1.88 -6.36
CA GLU A 314 16.52 -2.39 -6.70
C GLU A 314 15.48 -1.27 -6.81
N ARG A 315 15.53 -0.30 -5.89
CA ARG A 315 14.57 0.81 -5.84
C ARG A 315 14.79 1.80 -6.97
N CYS A 316 16.03 2.12 -7.29
CA CYS A 316 16.37 2.91 -8.47
C CYS A 316 15.83 2.24 -9.75
N GLN A 317 16.02 0.92 -9.89
CA GLN A 317 15.48 0.16 -11.02
C GLN A 317 13.96 0.21 -11.07
N ARG A 318 13.28 -0.07 -9.95
CA ARG A 318 11.81 -0.09 -9.87
C ARG A 318 11.21 1.29 -10.12
N MET A 319 11.79 2.35 -9.55
CA MET A 319 11.35 3.73 -9.81
C MET A 319 11.82 4.29 -11.17
N ALA A 320 12.49 3.49 -12.01
CA ALA A 320 13.05 3.92 -13.29
C ALA A 320 13.88 5.23 -13.18
N SER A 321 14.70 5.31 -12.13
CA SER A 321 15.49 6.50 -11.77
C SER A 321 16.91 6.12 -11.40
N ASN A 322 17.86 7.03 -11.60
CA ASN A 322 19.25 6.84 -11.13
C ASN A 322 19.44 7.22 -9.65
N HIS A 323 18.43 7.81 -9.02
CA HIS A 323 18.42 8.25 -7.63
C HIS A 323 17.04 8.08 -6.97
N ILE A 324 17.00 8.18 -5.65
CA ILE A 324 15.80 8.16 -4.81
C ILE A 324 15.66 9.54 -4.18
N ASP A 325 14.53 10.24 -4.41
CA ASP A 325 14.32 11.59 -3.87
C ASP A 325 14.29 11.56 -2.34
N LEU A 326 13.52 10.64 -1.75
CA LEU A 326 13.45 10.40 -0.32
C LEU A 326 13.37 8.90 -0.03
N LEU A 327 14.37 8.40 0.70
CA LEU A 327 14.43 7.04 1.20
C LEU A 327 14.09 6.99 2.67
N GLN A 328 12.93 6.41 2.99
CA GLN A 328 12.43 6.27 4.35
C GLN A 328 12.82 4.89 4.90
N PHE A 329 13.54 4.85 6.03
CA PHE A 329 13.98 3.58 6.62
C PHE A 329 13.01 3.10 7.70
N HIS A 330 12.61 1.83 7.61
CA HIS A 330 11.78 1.17 8.62
C HIS A 330 12.52 -0.03 9.21
N TRP A 331 12.58 -0.09 10.53
CA TRP A 331 13.28 -1.13 11.28
C TRP A 331 12.38 -1.76 12.35
N GLN A 332 12.21 -3.07 12.28
CA GLN A 332 11.35 -3.83 13.18
C GLN A 332 11.99 -4.11 14.56
N PHE A 333 13.32 -4.20 14.64
CA PHE A 333 14.03 -4.85 15.76
C PHE A 333 14.84 -3.87 16.62
N TYR A 334 14.21 -3.02 17.42
CA TYR A 334 14.93 -2.02 18.22
C TYR A 334 15.95 -2.54 19.24
N ALA A 335 15.84 -3.80 19.65
CA ALA A 335 16.88 -4.44 20.46
C ALA A 335 18.22 -4.62 19.70
N ASP A 336 18.18 -4.58 18.36
CA ASP A 336 19.33 -4.68 17.49
C ASP A 336 19.73 -3.29 16.97
N PRO A 337 20.91 -2.75 17.37
CA PRO A 337 21.34 -1.40 17.01
C PRO A 337 21.82 -1.27 15.56
N GLN A 338 21.83 -2.34 14.75
CA GLN A 338 22.26 -2.31 13.35
C GLN A 338 21.47 -1.30 12.48
N TYR A 339 20.31 -0.80 12.93
CA TYR A 339 19.59 0.28 12.25
C TYR A 339 20.43 1.55 12.07
N ILE A 340 21.35 1.86 12.99
CA ILE A 340 22.25 3.02 12.87
C ILE A 340 23.24 2.78 11.73
N GLN A 341 23.83 1.58 11.68
CA GLN A 341 24.79 1.20 10.64
C GLN A 341 24.12 1.18 9.25
N ALA A 342 22.90 0.66 9.16
CA ALA A 342 22.13 0.69 7.91
C ALA A 342 21.94 2.13 7.40
N LEU A 343 21.55 3.04 8.29
CA LEU A 343 21.35 4.46 7.97
C LEU A 343 22.66 5.18 7.60
N GLN A 344 23.80 4.79 8.20
CA GLN A 344 25.11 5.28 7.79
C GLN A 344 25.43 4.89 6.34
N TYR A 345 25.25 3.62 5.98
CA TYR A 345 25.44 3.16 4.60
C TYR A 345 24.48 3.84 3.62
N LEU A 346 23.23 4.10 4.02
CA LEU A 346 22.28 4.87 3.21
C LEU A 346 22.73 6.32 3.01
N GLN A 347 23.34 6.95 4.02
CA GLN A 347 23.84 8.32 3.93
C GLN A 347 25.09 8.43 3.04
N GLU A 348 25.89 7.37 2.98
CA GLU A 348 27.08 7.29 2.13
C GLU A 348 26.76 7.00 0.65
N ASP A 349 25.57 6.45 0.35
CA ASP A 349 25.16 6.13 -1.02
C ASP A 349 24.68 7.38 -1.77
N PRO A 350 25.39 7.85 -2.81
CA PRO A 350 25.07 9.10 -3.50
C PRO A 350 23.73 9.06 -4.25
N ARG A 351 23.15 7.87 -4.44
CA ARG A 351 21.83 7.69 -5.08
C ARG A 351 20.69 8.03 -4.12
N VAL A 352 20.94 8.14 -2.82
CA VAL A 352 19.94 8.50 -1.80
C VAL A 352 20.02 10.00 -1.52
N HIS A 353 19.10 10.79 -2.08
CA HIS A 353 19.18 12.24 -1.94
C HIS A 353 18.75 12.75 -0.56
N LEU A 354 17.71 12.15 0.02
CA LEU A 354 17.21 12.49 1.35
C LEU A 354 16.93 11.21 2.14
N ILE A 355 17.25 11.23 3.43
CA ILE A 355 16.94 10.15 4.36
C ILE A 355 15.74 10.54 5.21
N GLY A 356 14.75 9.67 5.23
CA GLY A 356 13.65 9.70 6.18
C GLY A 356 13.67 8.46 7.08
N LEU A 357 12.92 8.53 8.16
CA LEU A 357 12.58 7.38 9.00
C LEU A 357 11.09 7.04 8.79
N CYS A 358 10.70 5.82 9.10
CA CYS A 358 9.31 5.39 9.07
C CYS A 358 9.00 4.53 10.29
N ASN A 359 8.06 5.00 11.10
CA ASN A 359 7.69 4.44 12.39
C ASN A 359 8.86 4.42 13.39
N PHE A 360 9.76 5.42 13.32
CA PHE A 360 10.74 5.59 14.39
C PHE A 360 10.09 6.26 15.61
N ASP A 361 10.29 5.72 16.81
CA ASP A 361 9.87 6.41 18.04
C ASP A 361 10.83 7.55 18.36
N THR A 362 10.45 8.42 19.31
CA THR A 362 11.25 9.63 19.60
C THR A 362 12.66 9.26 20.07
N HIS A 363 12.81 8.24 20.91
CA HIS A 363 14.10 7.84 21.47
C HIS A 363 15.05 7.35 20.38
N HIS A 364 14.61 6.43 19.52
CA HIS A 364 15.43 5.88 18.47
C HIS A 364 15.73 6.92 17.37
N MET A 365 14.79 7.83 17.08
CA MET A 365 15.05 8.96 16.19
C MET A 365 16.17 9.85 16.73
N GLU A 366 16.17 10.18 18.02
CA GLU A 366 17.25 10.96 18.64
C GLU A 366 18.58 10.21 18.62
N GLN A 367 18.59 8.89 18.79
CA GLN A 367 19.81 8.07 18.67
C GLN A 367 20.39 8.13 17.25
N VAL A 368 19.54 7.99 16.21
CA VAL A 368 19.95 8.12 14.81
C VAL A 368 20.57 9.51 14.54
N ILE A 369 19.90 10.57 14.99
CA ILE A 369 20.39 11.95 14.80
C ILE A 369 21.71 12.17 15.54
N SER A 370 21.81 11.68 16.78
CA SER A 370 23.03 11.78 17.61
C SER A 370 24.21 11.02 17.02
N ALA A 371 23.96 9.98 16.23
CA ALA A 371 24.97 9.24 15.48
C ALA A 371 25.45 9.97 14.19
N GLY A 372 24.95 11.18 13.91
CA GLY A 372 25.38 12.03 12.80
C GLY A 372 24.63 11.78 11.47
N ILE A 373 23.52 11.05 11.51
CA ILE A 373 22.66 10.84 10.32
C ILE A 373 21.75 12.06 10.14
N LYS A 374 21.78 12.65 8.94
CA LYS A 374 20.97 13.81 8.56
C LYS A 374 19.54 13.39 8.18
N VAL A 375 18.74 13.07 9.19
CA VAL A 375 17.32 12.75 9.03
C VAL A 375 16.53 13.98 8.58
N GLN A 376 15.73 13.84 7.53
CA GLN A 376 14.89 14.91 6.96
C GLN A 376 13.43 14.76 7.36
N THR A 377 12.96 13.52 7.44
CA THR A 377 11.56 13.22 7.77
C THR A 377 11.44 12.03 8.71
N ASN A 378 10.34 11.95 9.45
CA ASN A 378 9.90 10.71 10.08
C ASN A 378 8.42 10.49 9.75
N GLN A 379 8.09 9.34 9.16
CA GLN A 379 6.72 8.99 8.81
C GLN A 379 6.05 8.26 9.97
N VAL A 380 5.01 8.86 10.57
CA VAL A 380 4.32 8.33 11.76
C VAL A 380 2.81 8.48 11.67
N GLN A 381 2.06 7.71 12.47
CA GLN A 381 0.62 7.88 12.58
C GLN A 381 0.29 9.18 13.32
N PHE A 382 -0.58 10.02 12.75
CA PHE A 382 -1.06 11.24 13.43
C PHE A 382 -2.47 11.60 12.97
N SER A 383 -3.41 11.70 13.91
CA SER A 383 -4.80 12.08 13.67
C SER A 383 -5.41 12.71 14.93
N LEU A 384 -6.67 13.14 14.84
CA LEU A 384 -7.48 13.52 16.01
C LEU A 384 -7.68 12.35 17.01
N ILE A 385 -7.57 11.11 16.54
CA ILE A 385 -7.72 9.88 17.34
C ILE A 385 -6.38 9.43 17.93
N ASP A 386 -5.28 9.77 17.27
CA ASP A 386 -3.94 9.41 17.70
C ASP A 386 -3.05 10.65 17.72
N SER A 387 -3.05 11.33 18.86
CA SER A 387 -2.30 12.56 19.10
C SER A 387 -0.94 12.33 19.78
N ARG A 388 -0.45 11.08 19.84
CA ARG A 388 0.83 10.74 20.47
C ARG A 388 2.04 11.56 19.97
N PRO A 389 2.13 11.95 18.67
CA PRO A 389 3.20 12.83 18.21
C PRO A 389 3.31 14.18 18.94
N MET A 390 2.23 14.66 19.57
CA MET A 390 2.22 15.95 20.29
C MET A 390 3.00 15.94 21.62
N PHE A 391 3.33 14.77 22.17
CA PHE A 391 3.93 14.66 23.51
C PHE A 391 5.45 14.85 23.50
N LYS A 392 6.15 14.11 22.65
CA LYS A 392 7.63 14.11 22.60
C LYS A 392 8.15 14.37 21.19
N MET A 393 7.64 13.62 20.21
CA MET A 393 8.09 13.66 18.81
C MET A 393 8.09 15.08 18.22
N GLY A 394 7.01 15.85 18.40
CA GLY A 394 6.88 17.19 17.83
C GLY A 394 7.95 18.19 18.31
N GLU A 395 8.37 18.11 19.58
CA GLU A 395 9.45 18.94 20.12
C GLU A 395 10.79 18.57 19.50
N VAL A 396 11.10 17.27 19.43
CA VAL A 396 12.35 16.78 18.81
C VAL A 396 12.40 17.11 17.33
N CYS A 397 11.29 16.92 16.60
CA CYS A 397 11.18 17.32 15.20
C CYS A 397 11.45 18.82 15.01
N THR A 398 10.92 19.67 15.88
CA THR A 398 11.16 21.12 15.83
C THR A 398 12.62 21.45 16.11
N LYS A 399 13.21 20.82 17.12
CA LYS A 399 14.61 21.03 17.53
C LYS A 399 15.62 20.64 16.45
N HIS A 400 15.35 19.57 15.70
CA HIS A 400 16.27 19.01 14.72
C HIS A 400 15.88 19.30 13.25
N ASP A 401 14.86 20.14 13.03
CA ASP A 401 14.26 20.43 11.72
C ASP A 401 13.86 19.18 10.91
N VAL A 402 13.38 18.16 11.61
CA VAL A 402 12.79 16.96 10.99
C VAL A 402 11.30 17.23 10.76
N LYS A 403 10.78 16.89 9.57
CA LYS A 403 9.34 17.00 9.28
C LYS A 403 8.63 15.67 9.45
N LEU A 404 7.44 15.70 10.03
CA LEU A 404 6.55 14.54 10.04
C LEU A 404 5.84 14.41 8.68
N LEU A 405 5.88 13.20 8.13
CA LEU A 405 4.97 12.77 7.06
C LEU A 405 3.91 11.89 7.71
N THR A 406 2.67 12.34 7.75
CA THR A 406 1.66 11.69 8.61
C THR A 406 0.78 10.75 7.82
N TYR A 407 0.55 9.54 8.33
CA TYR A 407 -0.45 8.62 7.78
C TYR A 407 -1.56 8.36 8.80
N GLY A 408 -2.64 7.73 8.36
CA GLY A 408 -3.75 7.38 9.24
C GLY A 408 -4.57 8.57 9.74
N THR A 409 -4.34 9.76 9.20
CA THR A 409 -5.03 11.01 9.55
C THR A 409 -6.54 10.91 9.48
N LEU A 410 -7.07 10.08 8.56
CA LEU A 410 -8.50 9.86 8.37
C LEU A 410 -8.99 8.51 8.94
N CYS A 411 -8.16 7.81 9.73
CA CYS A 411 -8.51 6.53 10.36
C CYS A 411 -9.08 5.48 9.37
N GLY A 412 -8.41 5.29 8.22
CA GLY A 412 -8.89 4.36 7.19
C GLY A 412 -10.17 4.82 6.48
N GLY A 413 -10.51 6.11 6.59
CA GLY A 413 -11.73 6.70 6.05
C GLY A 413 -12.90 6.70 7.02
N PHE A 414 -12.67 6.46 8.32
CA PHE A 414 -13.70 6.64 9.36
C PHE A 414 -14.02 8.12 9.62
N ILE A 415 -13.04 9.01 9.49
CA ILE A 415 -13.26 10.45 9.65
C ILE A 415 -13.78 11.03 8.34
N ALA A 416 -15.05 10.76 8.04
CA ALA A 416 -15.77 11.17 6.83
C ALA A 416 -17.28 11.18 7.07
N GLU A 417 -18.01 11.94 6.25
CA GLU A 417 -19.46 12.17 6.31
C GLU A 417 -20.27 10.88 6.32
N LYS A 418 -19.82 9.86 5.57
CA LYS A 418 -20.52 8.58 5.46
C LYS A 418 -20.63 7.82 6.79
N TRP A 419 -19.82 8.15 7.79
CA TRP A 419 -19.81 7.53 9.11
C TRP A 419 -20.56 8.33 10.17
N LEU A 420 -20.98 9.56 9.85
CA LEU A 420 -21.73 10.40 10.77
C LEU A 420 -23.14 9.82 10.99
N GLY A 421 -23.54 9.70 12.26
CA GLY A 421 -24.83 9.17 12.69
C GLY A 421 -24.99 7.66 12.45
N GLN A 422 -23.91 6.95 12.09
CA GLN A 422 -23.97 5.51 11.85
C GLN A 422 -23.81 4.71 13.16
N PRO A 423 -24.49 3.56 13.28
CA PRO A 423 -24.22 2.64 14.39
C PRO A 423 -22.78 2.12 14.35
N GLU A 424 -22.34 1.55 15.46
CA GLU A 424 -21.04 0.89 15.56
C GLU A 424 -20.93 -0.20 14.48
N PRO A 425 -19.87 -0.19 13.63
CA PRO A 425 -19.76 -1.14 12.54
C PRO A 425 -19.42 -2.54 13.03
N GLU A 426 -20.04 -3.55 12.42
CA GLU A 426 -19.58 -4.94 12.56
C GLU A 426 -18.29 -5.15 11.75
N LEU A 427 -17.15 -5.17 12.45
CA LEU A 427 -15.79 -5.08 11.88
C LEU A 427 -15.40 -6.14 10.85
N PHE A 428 -16.12 -7.25 10.81
CA PHE A 428 -15.75 -8.37 9.97
C PHE A 428 -16.80 -8.70 8.90
N LEU A 429 -17.79 -7.84 8.70
CA LEU A 429 -18.62 -7.86 7.49
C LEU A 429 -17.79 -7.43 6.27
N GLN A 430 -18.27 -7.76 5.06
CA GLN A 430 -17.52 -7.58 3.82
C GLN A 430 -17.14 -6.12 3.52
N ASP A 431 -17.94 -5.15 3.96
CA ASP A 431 -17.74 -3.73 3.64
C ASP A 431 -16.66 -3.05 4.51
N ILE A 432 -16.11 -3.75 5.50
CA ILE A 432 -15.04 -3.22 6.36
C ILE A 432 -13.67 -3.65 5.84
N THR A 433 -12.91 -2.65 5.41
CA THR A 433 -11.54 -2.83 4.93
C THR A 433 -10.58 -3.22 6.07
N PRO A 434 -9.44 -3.89 5.76
CA PRO A 434 -8.41 -4.18 6.77
C PRO A 434 -7.93 -2.95 7.57
N SER A 435 -7.86 -1.78 6.94
CA SER A 435 -7.39 -0.55 7.58
C SER A 435 -8.44 -0.01 8.53
N GLN A 436 -9.72 -0.06 8.16
CA GLN A 436 -10.79 0.26 9.09
C GLN A 436 -10.73 -0.65 10.32
N ARG A 437 -10.50 -1.96 10.16
CA ARG A 437 -10.32 -2.85 11.33
C ARG A 437 -9.20 -2.38 12.26
N LYS A 438 -8.02 -2.04 11.71
CA LYS A 438 -6.91 -1.48 12.49
C LYS A 438 -7.32 -0.18 13.22
N TYR A 439 -7.87 0.77 12.49
CA TYR A 439 -8.19 2.09 13.06
C TYR A 439 -9.38 2.07 14.01
N TYR A 440 -10.26 1.07 13.88
CA TYR A 440 -11.34 0.88 14.82
C TYR A 440 -10.84 0.60 16.24
N GLU A 441 -9.80 -0.23 16.37
CA GLU A 441 -9.14 -0.48 17.66
C GLU A 441 -8.57 0.82 18.26
N MET A 442 -7.98 1.69 17.43
CA MET A 442 -7.55 3.02 17.87
C MET A 442 -8.71 3.88 18.36
N ILE A 443 -9.86 3.86 17.68
CA ILE A 443 -11.08 4.58 18.11
C ILE A 443 -11.57 4.06 19.47
N LEU A 444 -11.58 2.74 19.68
CA LEU A 444 -11.94 2.13 20.96
C LEU A 444 -11.00 2.54 22.09
N ASN A 445 -9.69 2.49 21.84
CA ASN A 445 -8.67 2.90 22.83
C ASN A 445 -8.75 4.40 23.12
N TRP A 446 -9.09 5.22 22.12
CA TRP A 446 -9.22 6.67 22.25
C TRP A 446 -10.45 7.10 23.03
N GLY A 447 -11.61 6.50 22.82
CA GLY A 447 -12.85 6.96 23.46
C GLY A 447 -14.12 6.18 23.15
N GLY A 448 -14.04 5.17 22.29
CA GLY A 448 -15.19 4.37 21.86
C GLY A 448 -16.02 5.05 20.76
N TRP A 449 -16.92 4.28 20.15
CA TRP A 449 -17.71 4.72 19.01
C TRP A 449 -18.65 5.89 19.33
N ALA A 450 -19.22 5.94 20.53
CA ALA A 450 -20.11 7.03 20.94
C ALA A 450 -19.40 8.38 20.96
N LEU A 451 -18.21 8.46 21.59
CA LEU A 451 -17.42 9.71 21.58
C LEU A 451 -16.89 10.03 20.18
N PHE A 452 -16.63 9.00 19.37
CA PHE A 452 -16.26 9.19 17.97
C PHE A 452 -17.38 9.85 17.17
N GLN A 453 -18.65 9.51 17.42
CA GLN A 453 -19.78 10.20 16.79
C GLN A 453 -19.88 11.67 17.23
N ASP A 454 -19.67 11.97 18.52
CA ASP A 454 -19.61 13.36 19.00
C ASP A 454 -18.49 14.16 18.32
N LEU A 455 -17.35 13.52 18.04
CA LEU A 455 -16.27 14.11 17.27
C LEU A 455 -16.74 14.40 15.84
N LEU A 456 -17.32 13.44 15.14
CA LEU A 456 -17.81 13.63 13.76
C LEU A 456 -18.86 14.74 13.68
N GLU A 457 -19.78 14.84 14.64
CA GLU A 457 -20.75 15.92 14.72
C GLU A 457 -20.08 17.29 14.91
N THR A 458 -19.06 17.36 15.76
CA THR A 458 -18.28 18.58 15.98
C THR A 458 -17.54 18.99 14.71
N LEU A 459 -16.87 18.04 14.07
CA LEU A 459 -16.18 18.26 12.80
C LEU A 459 -17.16 18.67 11.70
N LYS A 460 -18.37 18.12 11.66
CA LYS A 460 -19.41 18.49 10.70
C LYS A 460 -19.83 19.95 10.82
N LYS A 461 -20.00 20.45 12.05
CA LYS A 461 -20.34 21.87 12.29
C LYS A 461 -19.25 22.81 11.78
N ILE A 462 -17.98 22.44 12.00
CA ILE A 462 -16.82 23.20 11.50
C ILE A 462 -16.74 23.10 9.98
N ALA A 463 -16.96 21.90 9.42
CA ALA A 463 -16.97 21.64 7.99
C ALA A 463 -18.02 22.51 7.27
N ASP A 464 -19.25 22.58 7.82
CA ASP A 464 -20.32 23.43 7.31
C ASP A 464 -19.98 24.92 7.36
N LYS A 465 -19.38 25.37 8.47
CA LYS A 465 -18.93 26.76 8.65
C LYS A 465 -17.92 27.19 7.58
N HIS A 466 -16.99 26.31 7.22
CA HIS A 466 -15.92 26.59 6.25
C HIS A 466 -16.22 26.10 4.83
N ASN A 467 -17.38 25.49 4.60
CA ASN A 467 -17.78 24.88 3.33
C ASN A 467 -16.78 23.86 2.77
N VAL A 468 -16.38 22.92 3.65
CA VAL A 468 -15.45 21.82 3.35
C VAL A 468 -16.01 20.50 3.93
N SER A 469 -15.30 19.39 3.77
CA SER A 469 -15.69 18.09 4.37
C SER A 469 -15.16 17.90 5.80
N ILE A 470 -15.74 16.95 6.54
CA ILE A 470 -15.22 16.42 7.82
C ILE A 470 -13.77 15.98 7.65
N SER A 471 -13.46 15.28 6.55
CA SER A 471 -12.09 14.84 6.25
C SER A 471 -11.13 16.01 6.05
N ASN A 472 -11.58 17.13 5.44
CA ASN A 472 -10.77 18.33 5.32
C ASN A 472 -10.48 18.98 6.67
N VAL A 473 -11.46 19.06 7.58
CA VAL A 473 -11.25 19.61 8.92
C VAL A 473 -10.20 18.81 9.70
N ALA A 474 -10.30 17.48 9.67
CA ALA A 474 -9.32 16.61 10.32
C ALA A 474 -7.92 16.71 9.70
N THR A 475 -7.85 16.80 8.36
CA THR A 475 -6.58 16.98 7.64
C THR A 475 -5.95 18.33 7.97
N ARG A 476 -6.73 19.41 7.97
CA ARG A 476 -6.29 20.76 8.32
C ARG A 476 -5.75 20.83 9.75
N TRP A 477 -6.43 20.18 10.70
CA TRP A 477 -5.96 20.09 12.08
C TRP A 477 -4.56 19.50 12.19
N VAL A 478 -4.26 18.40 11.48
CA VAL A 478 -2.91 17.81 11.46
C VAL A 478 -1.90 18.73 10.75
N LEU A 479 -2.30 19.36 9.64
CA LEU A 479 -1.44 20.29 8.90
C LEU A 479 -1.11 21.58 9.67
N ASP A 480 -1.87 21.96 10.70
CA ASP A 480 -1.58 23.18 11.47
C ASP A 480 -0.39 23.03 12.43
N PHE A 481 0.09 21.80 12.67
CA PHE A 481 1.32 21.58 13.43
C PHE A 481 2.55 21.93 12.59
N LYS A 482 3.40 22.84 13.10
CA LYS A 482 4.59 23.36 12.39
C LYS A 482 5.62 22.28 12.02
N TYR A 483 5.68 21.20 12.78
CA TYR A 483 6.57 20.07 12.53
C TYR A 483 5.99 19.07 11.54
N VAL A 484 4.72 19.20 11.10
CA VAL A 484 4.14 18.37 10.05
C VAL A 484 4.46 18.96 8.68
N GLY A 485 5.24 18.21 7.89
CA GLY A 485 5.53 18.57 6.50
C GLY A 485 4.30 18.32 5.62
N ALA A 486 3.80 17.08 5.64
CA ALA A 486 2.66 16.67 4.82
C ALA A 486 1.77 15.61 5.49
N VAL A 487 0.53 15.55 5.01
CA VAL A 487 -0.41 14.45 5.25
C VAL A 487 -0.38 13.52 4.02
N ILE A 488 -0.22 12.22 4.26
CA ILE A 488 -0.28 11.18 3.24
C ILE A 488 -1.73 10.73 3.10
N VAL A 489 -2.34 11.07 1.96
CA VAL A 489 -3.71 10.67 1.63
C VAL A 489 -3.67 9.44 0.71
N GLY A 490 -4.31 8.36 1.15
CA GLY A 490 -4.35 7.13 0.38
C GLY A 490 -5.12 7.31 -0.93
N THR A 491 -4.50 6.94 -2.05
CA THR A 491 -5.10 7.09 -3.38
C THR A 491 -5.23 5.73 -4.06
N ARG A 492 -6.46 5.31 -4.36
CA ARG A 492 -6.74 4.07 -5.10
C ARG A 492 -6.69 4.37 -6.60
N MET A 493 -5.48 4.45 -7.14
CA MET A 493 -5.26 4.79 -8.55
C MET A 493 -6.05 3.88 -9.51
N GLY A 494 -6.73 4.49 -10.46
CA GLY A 494 -7.67 3.89 -11.41
C GLY A 494 -9.00 3.39 -10.83
N VAL A 495 -9.24 3.51 -9.51
CA VAL A 495 -10.41 2.94 -8.82
C VAL A 495 -11.34 4.02 -8.26
N SER A 496 -10.80 5.02 -7.57
CA SER A 496 -11.60 6.13 -7.02
C SER A 496 -10.84 7.45 -7.07
N GLU A 497 -11.56 8.56 -7.24
CA GLU A 497 -11.00 9.90 -7.39
C GLU A 497 -11.56 10.84 -6.31
N HIS A 498 -10.65 11.43 -5.52
CA HIS A 498 -10.97 12.36 -4.43
C HIS A 498 -10.08 13.62 -4.49
N ALA A 499 -9.53 13.94 -5.67
CA ALA A 499 -8.54 14.99 -5.81
C ALA A 499 -9.05 16.36 -5.33
N ASP A 500 -10.23 16.79 -5.80
CA ASP A 500 -10.77 18.11 -5.47
C ASP A 500 -11.19 18.21 -4.00
N GLU A 501 -11.79 17.14 -3.47
CA GLU A 501 -12.12 17.01 -2.05
C GLU A 501 -10.87 17.11 -1.19
N ASN A 502 -9.79 16.41 -1.50
CA ASN A 502 -8.54 16.48 -0.74
C ASN A 502 -7.91 17.88 -0.79
N LEU A 503 -7.92 18.54 -1.96
CA LEU A 503 -7.38 19.88 -2.12
C LEU A 503 -8.17 20.95 -1.36
N ALA A 504 -9.45 20.71 -1.06
CA ALA A 504 -10.25 21.58 -0.20
C ALA A 504 -9.78 21.63 1.28
N ALA A 505 -8.75 20.86 1.65
CA ALA A 505 -8.04 21.05 2.91
C ALA A 505 -7.19 22.35 2.95
N PHE A 506 -6.95 22.98 1.80
CA PHE A 506 -6.19 24.22 1.68
C PHE A 506 -7.09 25.45 1.52
N GLY A 507 -6.50 26.63 1.72
CA GLY A 507 -7.16 27.92 1.42
C GLY A 507 -8.06 28.47 2.52
N TRP A 508 -8.13 27.79 3.66
CA TRP A 508 -8.83 28.21 4.87
C TRP A 508 -8.02 27.79 6.10
N LYS A 509 -8.43 28.22 7.29
CA LYS A 509 -7.77 27.89 8.56
C LYS A 509 -8.80 27.63 9.64
N LEU A 510 -8.46 26.76 10.59
CA LEU A 510 -9.23 26.60 11.82
C LEU A 510 -9.16 27.91 12.61
N GLU A 511 -10.32 28.42 13.01
CA GLU A 511 -10.41 29.54 13.94
C GLU A 511 -10.22 29.04 15.38
N GLU A 512 -9.96 29.98 16.30
CA GLU A 512 -9.84 29.67 17.72
C GLU A 512 -11.09 28.96 18.28
N SER A 513 -12.29 29.37 17.83
CA SER A 513 -13.55 28.71 18.21
C SER A 513 -13.65 27.26 17.72
N ASP A 514 -13.10 26.97 16.55
CA ASP A 514 -13.09 25.61 15.99
C ASP A 514 -12.11 24.72 16.79
N GLN A 515 -10.93 25.26 17.11
CA GLN A 515 -9.93 24.57 17.91
C GLN A 515 -10.45 24.27 19.33
N ILE A 516 -11.11 25.23 19.98
CA ILE A 516 -11.74 25.03 21.29
C ILE A 516 -12.79 23.91 21.23
N SER A 517 -13.61 23.88 20.17
CA SER A 517 -14.65 22.87 20.01
C SER A 517 -14.05 21.46 19.82
N ILE A 518 -12.97 21.34 19.04
CA ILE A 518 -12.23 20.08 18.89
C ILE A 518 -11.59 19.68 20.22
N GLN A 519 -10.92 20.61 20.91
CA GLN A 519 -10.24 20.33 22.17
C GLN A 519 -11.20 19.84 23.24
N ALA A 520 -12.42 20.40 23.32
CA ALA A 520 -13.45 19.95 24.24
C ALA A 520 -13.85 18.47 24.04
N ILE A 521 -13.75 17.94 22.82
CA ILE A 521 -13.95 16.51 22.56
C ILE A 521 -12.71 15.70 22.96
N LEU A 522 -11.50 16.18 22.62
CA LEU A 522 -10.25 15.53 22.99
C LEU A 522 -10.06 15.43 24.51
N ASP A 523 -10.53 16.41 25.28
CA ASP A 523 -10.46 16.40 26.76
C ASP A 523 -11.37 15.34 27.39
N ARG A 524 -12.42 14.91 26.67
CA ARG A 524 -13.32 13.83 27.08
C ARG A 524 -12.78 12.44 26.69
N SER A 525 -11.78 12.39 25.83
CA SER A 525 -11.17 11.15 25.35
C SER A 525 -9.97 10.75 26.21
N LYS A 526 -9.37 9.61 25.87
CA LYS A 526 -8.13 9.10 26.43
C LYS A 526 -6.90 9.55 25.62
N SER A 527 -7.01 10.58 24.76
CA SER A 527 -5.91 11.08 23.93
C SER A 527 -4.59 11.24 24.69
N ASN A 528 -4.65 11.77 25.92
CA ASN A 528 -3.46 11.97 26.75
C ASN A 528 -2.91 10.71 27.43
N GLN A 529 -3.73 9.67 27.53
CA GLN A 529 -3.38 8.37 28.11
C GLN A 529 -2.94 7.38 27.03
N LEU A 530 -3.17 7.66 25.74
CA LEU A 530 -2.75 6.78 24.65
C LEU A 530 -1.24 6.53 24.63
N ILE A 531 -0.44 7.53 25.03
CA ILE A 531 1.02 7.36 25.14
C ILE A 531 1.41 6.40 26.27
N GLU A 532 0.63 6.33 27.35
CA GLU A 532 0.83 5.39 28.45
C GLU A 532 0.35 3.98 28.07
N LEU A 533 -0.75 3.89 27.33
CA LEU A 533 -1.38 2.64 26.92
C LEU A 533 -0.63 1.95 25.76
N LEU A 534 -0.24 2.72 24.75
CA LEU A 534 0.32 2.21 23.48
C LEU A 534 1.82 2.53 23.32
N GLY A 535 2.41 3.26 24.27
CA GLY A 535 3.75 3.80 24.13
C GLY A 535 3.81 5.02 23.20
N ASP A 536 5.03 5.45 22.89
CA ASP A 536 5.27 6.53 21.94
C ASP A 536 4.77 6.17 20.52
N CYS A 537 4.62 7.17 19.66
CA CYS A 537 4.31 6.97 18.24
C CYS A 537 5.42 6.19 17.52
N GLY A 538 5.08 5.59 16.38
CA GLY A 538 5.98 4.74 15.61
C GLY A 538 5.94 3.26 16.01
N GLY A 539 5.10 2.87 16.97
CA GLY A 539 4.88 1.46 17.33
C GLY A 539 3.82 0.73 16.49
N GLU A 540 3.11 1.41 15.59
CA GLU A 540 1.80 0.97 15.07
C GLU A 540 1.86 -0.15 14.03
N TYR A 541 3.07 -0.52 13.60
CA TYR A 541 3.34 -1.58 12.64
C TYR A 541 4.51 -2.47 13.09
N ARG A 542 4.87 -2.41 14.38
CA ARG A 542 5.83 -3.32 15.00
C ARG A 542 5.13 -4.40 15.81
#